data_AF-A0A957KDB1-F1
#
_entry.id   AF-A0A957KDB1-F1
#
_cell.length_a   1.000
_cell.length_b   1.000
_cell.length_c   1.000
_cell.angle_alpha   90.00
_cell.angle_beta   90.00
_cell.angle_gamma   90.00
#
_symmetry.space_group_name_H-M   'P 1'
#
loop_
_entity.id
_entity.type
_entity.pdbx_description
1 polymer ?
#
loop_
_entity_poly.entity_id
_entity_poly.type
_entity_poly.pdbx_seq_one_letter_code
_entity_poly.pdbx_strand_id
1 'polypeptide(L)'
;IRKMLSKVMVTSSGDTEMLPGELIETSIFQANNEEIMEEGGQPAQAEPVLLGITKGALNTDSFLSASSFQHTIKVLASAAIAGREDDLIGLKENVIIGKLIPAGTGFDAYATKQQELEEGMVEDEEYLEDGVDLSGTLIDDNTDDAVLEAIAQAAAAEATKEQLEAPEAEDEE
;
A
#
# COMPACT_ATOMS: atom_id res chain seq x y z
N ILE A 1 18.78 13.75 -5.77
CA ILE A 1 18.25 15.11 -6.05
C ILE A 1 16.88 15.06 -6.72
N ARG A 2 16.60 14.12 -7.64
CA ARG A 2 15.27 13.97 -8.29
C ARG A 2 14.06 14.06 -7.33
N LYS A 3 14.09 13.33 -6.21
CA LYS A 3 13.01 13.36 -5.19
C LYS A 3 12.88 14.68 -4.41
N MET A 4 13.88 15.56 -4.47
CA MET A 4 13.78 16.91 -3.91
C MET A 4 13.09 17.89 -4.87
N LEU A 5 12.95 17.54 -6.15
CA LEU A 5 12.33 18.34 -7.22
C LEU A 5 11.05 17.67 -7.76
N SER A 6 10.45 16.75 -7.00
CA SER A 6 9.28 15.99 -7.47
C SER A 6 7.96 16.74 -7.33
N LYS A 7 7.95 17.95 -6.76
CA LYS A 7 6.74 18.75 -6.58
C LYS A 7 6.86 20.13 -7.22
N VAL A 8 5.75 20.62 -7.74
CA VAL A 8 5.60 21.95 -8.35
C VAL A 8 4.59 22.76 -7.56
N MET A 9 4.77 24.07 -7.54
CA MET A 9 3.80 25.01 -6.99
C MET A 9 3.03 25.65 -8.13
N VAL A 10 1.70 25.51 -8.11
CA VAL A 10 0.83 26.07 -9.14
C VAL A 10 0.83 27.59 -9.02
N THR A 11 1.14 28.29 -10.11
CA THR A 11 1.12 29.76 -10.18
C THR A 11 -0.20 30.26 -10.78
N SER A 12 -0.76 29.53 -11.74
CA SER A 12 -2.04 29.85 -12.39
C SER A 12 -2.78 28.56 -12.72
N SER A 13 -4.06 28.50 -12.33
CA SER A 13 -4.92 27.31 -12.53
C SER A 13 -5.32 27.06 -13.98
N GLY A 14 -5.41 28.10 -14.80
CA GLY A 14 -6.01 27.96 -16.14
C GLY A 14 -7.45 27.46 -16.03
N ASP A 15 -7.79 26.44 -16.82
CA ASP A 15 -9.07 25.73 -16.78
C ASP A 15 -9.02 24.42 -15.98
N THR A 16 -7.90 24.15 -15.29
CA THR A 16 -7.76 22.96 -14.43
C THR A 16 -8.41 23.16 -13.05
N GLU A 17 -8.68 22.09 -12.32
CA GLU A 17 -9.20 22.13 -10.94
C GLU A 17 -8.15 22.54 -9.88
N MET A 18 -6.90 22.75 -10.29
CA MET A 18 -5.80 23.03 -9.37
C MET A 18 -5.87 24.43 -8.78
N LEU A 19 -5.48 24.62 -7.52
CA LEU A 19 -5.52 25.93 -6.88
C LEU A 19 -4.17 26.66 -6.96
N PRO A 20 -4.16 27.99 -7.16
CA PRO A 20 -2.91 28.75 -7.11
C PRO A 20 -2.28 28.67 -5.71
N GLY A 21 -0.98 28.38 -5.65
CA GLY A 21 -0.22 28.15 -4.42
C GLY A 21 -0.28 26.71 -3.90
N GLU A 22 -1.05 25.83 -4.55
CA GLU A 22 -1.08 24.41 -4.22
C GLU A 22 0.22 23.72 -4.62
N LEU A 23 0.62 22.71 -3.83
CA LEU A 23 1.85 21.96 -4.01
C LEU A 23 1.52 20.52 -4.42
N ILE A 24 1.71 20.23 -5.70
CA ILE A 24 1.29 18.97 -6.33
C ILE A 24 2.50 18.21 -6.89
N GLU A 25 2.34 16.91 -7.09
CA GLU A 25 3.41 16.11 -7.69
C GLU A 25 3.57 16.41 -9.19
N THR A 26 4.81 16.42 -9.68
CA THR A 26 5.11 16.73 -11.09
C THR A 26 4.38 15.81 -12.06
N SER A 27 4.21 14.53 -11.71
CA SER A 27 3.57 13.53 -12.56
C SER A 27 2.07 13.80 -12.67
N ILE A 28 1.41 14.07 -11.54
CA ILE A 28 -0.02 14.40 -11.47
C ILE A 28 -0.29 15.73 -12.20
N PHE A 29 0.58 16.73 -12.02
CA PHE A 29 0.47 17.98 -12.75
C PHE A 29 0.51 17.80 -14.26
N GLN A 30 1.43 16.96 -14.75
CA GLN A 30 1.57 16.67 -16.17
C GLN A 30 0.35 15.94 -16.73
N ALA A 31 -0.13 14.90 -16.03
CA ALA A 31 -1.30 14.13 -16.46
C ALA A 31 -2.57 15.00 -16.59
N ASN A 32 -2.89 15.79 -15.55
CA ASN A 32 -4.06 16.68 -15.59
C ASN A 32 -3.95 17.75 -16.69
N ASN A 33 -2.74 18.31 -16.90
CA ASN A 33 -2.54 19.29 -17.97
C ASN A 33 -2.67 18.67 -19.37
N GLU A 34 -2.24 17.42 -19.53
CA GLU A 34 -2.39 16.68 -20.79
C GLU A 34 -3.87 16.45 -21.10
N GLU A 35 -4.66 16.00 -20.12
CA GLU A 35 -6.11 15.84 -20.23
C GLU A 35 -6.81 17.14 -20.65
N ILE A 36 -6.54 18.26 -19.96
CA ILE A 36 -7.16 19.56 -20.31
C ILE A 36 -6.71 20.07 -21.68
N MET A 37 -5.47 19.78 -22.10
CA MET A 37 -5.01 20.12 -23.44
C MET A 37 -5.72 19.29 -24.52
N GLU A 38 -6.03 18.03 -24.26
CA GLU A 38 -6.82 17.17 -25.16
C GLU A 38 -8.26 17.66 -25.29
N GLU A 39 -8.85 18.15 -24.21
CA GLU A 39 -10.18 18.80 -24.20
C GLU A 39 -10.18 20.19 -24.87
N GLY A 40 -9.00 20.74 -25.17
CA GLY A 40 -8.82 22.04 -25.81
C GLY A 40 -8.91 23.24 -24.86
N GLY A 41 -8.80 23.01 -23.54
CA GLY A 41 -8.75 24.05 -22.51
C GLY A 41 -7.36 24.67 -22.32
N GLN A 42 -7.26 25.63 -21.39
CA GLN A 42 -5.97 26.22 -20.99
C GLN A 42 -5.32 25.42 -19.85
N PRO A 43 -4.09 24.90 -20.05
CA PRO A 43 -3.37 24.17 -19.00
C PRO A 43 -2.93 25.09 -17.86
N ALA A 44 -2.76 24.51 -16.67
CA ALA A 44 -2.21 25.20 -15.52
C ALA A 44 -0.71 25.51 -15.71
N GLN A 45 -0.25 26.59 -15.10
CA GLN A 45 1.16 26.95 -15.00
C GLN A 45 1.66 26.70 -13.58
N ALA A 46 2.87 26.18 -13.45
CA ALA A 46 3.49 25.89 -12.17
C ALA A 46 5.01 26.07 -12.23
N GLU A 47 5.62 26.34 -11.08
CA GLU A 47 7.06 26.45 -10.92
C GLU A 47 7.61 25.29 -10.06
N PRO A 48 8.74 24.66 -10.43
CA PRO A 48 9.33 23.58 -9.65
C PRO A 48 9.87 24.11 -8.32
N VAL A 49 9.55 23.40 -7.23
CA VAL A 49 10.01 23.78 -5.88
C VAL A 49 11.00 22.77 -5.36
N LEU A 50 12.17 23.26 -4.93
CA LEU A 50 13.17 22.42 -4.29
C LEU A 50 12.82 22.21 -2.81
N LEU A 51 12.35 21.00 -2.48
CA LEU A 51 12.06 20.58 -1.12
C LEU A 51 13.30 19.92 -0.49
N GLY A 52 13.69 20.37 0.71
CA GLY A 52 14.69 19.67 1.50
C GLY A 52 14.23 18.26 1.88
N ILE A 53 15.16 17.35 2.15
CA ILE A 53 14.90 15.91 2.40
C ILE A 53 13.77 15.71 3.42
N THR A 54 13.83 16.40 4.56
CA THR A 54 12.84 16.31 5.64
C THR A 54 11.45 16.76 5.18
N LYS A 55 11.35 17.87 4.43
CA LYS A 55 10.06 18.36 3.93
C LYS A 55 9.51 17.44 2.84
N GLY A 56 10.35 16.96 1.93
CA GLY A 56 9.95 16.01 0.89
C GLY A 56 9.42 14.70 1.48
N ALA A 57 10.10 14.14 2.50
CA ALA A 57 9.69 12.91 3.17
C ALA A 57 8.36 13.02 3.94
N LEU A 58 7.98 14.22 4.38
CA LEU A 58 6.70 14.47 5.05
C LEU A 58 5.56 14.78 4.05
N ASN A 59 5.90 15.11 2.81
CA ASN A 59 4.94 15.46 1.75
C ASN A 59 4.89 14.34 0.69
N THR A 60 5.04 13.09 1.08
CA THR A 60 4.75 11.92 0.23
C THR A 60 3.24 11.67 0.21
N ASP A 61 2.75 10.99 -0.82
CA ASP A 61 1.32 10.78 -0.99
C ASP A 61 0.79 9.72 -0.02
N SER A 62 1.57 8.66 0.23
CA SER A 62 1.31 7.74 1.33
C SER A 62 1.48 8.41 2.69
N PHE A 63 0.41 8.38 3.49
CA PHE A 63 0.45 8.83 4.87
C PHE A 63 1.13 7.82 5.79
N LEU A 64 1.05 6.50 5.50
CA LEU A 64 1.73 5.47 6.30
C LEU A 64 3.25 5.66 6.22
N SER A 65 3.77 5.84 5.01
CA SER A 65 5.18 6.11 4.75
C SER A 65 5.64 7.45 5.32
N ALA A 66 4.82 8.51 5.18
CA ALA A 66 5.11 9.82 5.78
C ALA A 66 5.17 9.74 7.32
N SER A 67 4.24 9.01 7.94
CA SER A 67 4.14 8.88 9.40
C SER A 67 5.30 8.09 10.03
N SER A 68 5.92 7.21 9.23
CA SER A 68 7.08 6.39 9.60
C SER A 68 8.38 7.20 9.71
N PHE A 69 8.46 8.39 9.09
CA PHE A 69 9.66 9.21 9.12
C PHE A 69 9.76 10.01 10.42
N GLN A 70 8.87 10.98 10.62
CA GLN A 70 8.81 11.88 11.78
C GLN A 70 7.41 12.48 11.94
N HIS A 71 7.14 13.14 13.09
CA HIS A 71 5.88 13.86 13.37
C HIS A 71 4.60 13.02 13.21
N THR A 72 4.67 11.74 13.59
CA THR A 72 3.62 10.70 13.41
C THR A 72 2.22 11.18 13.81
N ILE A 73 2.05 11.79 14.98
CA ILE A 73 0.75 12.27 15.47
C ILE A 73 0.12 13.28 14.51
N LYS A 74 0.93 14.23 13.99
CA LYS A 74 0.43 15.27 13.09
C LYS A 74 0.01 14.67 11.74
N VAL A 75 0.79 13.74 11.21
CA VAL A 75 0.51 13.10 9.92
C VAL A 75 -0.77 12.26 10.01
N LEU A 76 -0.88 11.40 11.02
CA LEU A 76 -2.06 10.54 11.21
C LEU A 76 -3.33 11.35 11.49
N ALA A 77 -3.26 12.40 12.32
CA ALA A 77 -4.42 13.26 12.58
C ALA A 77 -4.88 13.98 11.31
N SER A 78 -3.94 14.50 10.51
CA SER A 78 -4.27 15.18 9.24
C SER A 78 -4.80 14.22 8.18
N ALA A 79 -4.41 12.95 8.22
CA ALA A 79 -4.95 11.91 7.35
C ALA A 79 -6.36 11.52 7.78
N ALA A 80 -6.59 11.32 9.08
CA ALA A 80 -7.89 10.99 9.65
C ALA A 80 -8.94 12.11 9.42
N ILE A 81 -8.56 13.38 9.59
CA ILE A 81 -9.45 14.53 9.33
C ILE A 81 -9.86 14.58 7.85
N ALA A 82 -8.91 14.30 6.95
CA ALA A 82 -9.15 14.32 5.52
C ALA A 82 -9.79 13.03 4.98
N GLY A 83 -9.91 11.98 5.81
CA GLY A 83 -10.37 10.66 5.37
C GLY A 83 -9.48 10.03 4.29
N ARG A 84 -8.16 10.25 4.35
CA ARG A 84 -7.23 9.76 3.34
C ARG A 84 -7.05 8.24 3.40
N GLU A 85 -7.06 7.61 2.23
CA GLU A 85 -6.70 6.21 2.01
C GLU A 85 -5.26 6.10 1.47
N ASP A 86 -4.63 4.93 1.63
CA ASP A 86 -3.26 4.68 1.18
C ASP A 86 -3.26 3.55 0.16
N ASP A 87 -2.84 3.83 -1.07
CA ASP A 87 -2.89 2.87 -2.18
C ASP A 87 -1.80 1.78 -2.10
N LEU A 88 -0.91 1.84 -1.11
CA LEU A 88 0.17 0.86 -0.88
C LEU A 88 1.07 0.64 -2.11
N ILE A 89 1.33 1.69 -2.89
CA ILE A 89 2.21 1.62 -4.07
C ILE A 89 3.69 1.71 -3.65
N GLY A 90 3.97 2.19 -2.44
CA GLY A 90 5.30 2.43 -1.93
C GLY A 90 5.97 1.22 -1.29
N LEU A 91 7.30 1.29 -1.20
CA LEU A 91 8.10 0.25 -0.53
C LEU A 91 7.81 0.18 0.97
N LYS A 92 7.70 1.34 1.64
CA LYS A 92 7.60 1.38 3.10
C LYS A 92 6.24 0.98 3.61
N GLU A 93 5.17 1.39 2.93
CA GLU A 93 3.81 1.00 3.32
C GLU A 93 3.67 -0.52 3.35
N ASN A 94 4.12 -1.20 2.30
CA ASN A 94 4.04 -2.65 2.21
C ASN A 94 4.89 -3.35 3.28
N VAL A 95 6.07 -2.83 3.61
CA VAL A 95 6.87 -3.36 4.72
C VAL A 95 6.15 -3.17 6.07
N ILE A 96 5.48 -2.03 6.29
CA ILE A 96 4.76 -1.76 7.54
C ILE A 96 3.56 -2.70 7.70
N ILE A 97 2.83 -2.97 6.61
CA ILE A 97 1.66 -3.86 6.60
C ILE A 97 2.05 -5.34 6.56
N GLY A 98 3.25 -5.67 6.06
CA GLY A 98 3.73 -7.05 5.93
C GLY A 98 3.42 -7.70 4.58
N LYS A 99 3.07 -6.92 3.56
CA LYS A 99 2.88 -7.40 2.17
C LYS A 99 4.20 -7.43 1.41
N LEU A 100 4.26 -8.20 0.32
CA LEU A 100 5.42 -8.18 -0.59
C LEU A 100 5.70 -6.76 -1.06
N ILE A 101 6.96 -6.35 -1.13
CA ILE A 101 7.32 -5.02 -1.63
C ILE A 101 7.23 -4.98 -3.17
N PRO A 102 6.87 -3.83 -3.77
CA PRO A 102 6.79 -3.67 -5.23
C PRO A 102 8.17 -3.50 -5.88
N ALA A 103 9.11 -4.40 -5.54
CA ALA A 103 10.46 -4.43 -6.09
C ALA A 103 11.02 -5.85 -6.06
N GLY A 104 11.96 -6.14 -6.97
CA GLY A 104 12.58 -7.45 -7.07
C GLY A 104 11.56 -8.54 -7.36
N THR A 105 11.57 -9.61 -6.56
CA THR A 105 10.65 -10.75 -6.69
C THR A 105 9.19 -10.40 -6.45
N GLY A 106 8.91 -9.29 -5.75
CA GLY A 106 7.54 -8.82 -5.54
C GLY A 106 6.97 -8.05 -6.73
N PHE A 107 7.80 -7.58 -7.68
CA PHE A 107 7.35 -6.73 -8.80
C PHE A 107 6.29 -7.42 -9.67
N ASP A 108 6.48 -8.70 -9.98
CA ASP A 108 5.57 -9.46 -10.86
C ASP A 108 4.16 -9.58 -10.25
N ALA A 109 4.05 -9.73 -8.93
CA ALA A 109 2.77 -9.78 -8.24
C ALA A 109 1.97 -8.47 -8.37
N TYR A 110 2.66 -7.32 -8.34
CA TYR A 110 2.02 -6.01 -8.55
C TYR A 110 1.69 -5.74 -10.01
N ALA A 111 2.56 -6.15 -10.94
CA ALA A 111 2.34 -5.96 -12.37
C ALA A 111 1.12 -6.75 -12.85
N THR A 112 0.99 -8.01 -12.43
CA THR A 112 -0.17 -8.86 -12.74
C THR A 112 -1.44 -8.28 -12.14
N LYS A 113 -1.43 -7.87 -10.86
CA LYS A 113 -2.62 -7.29 -10.21
C LYS A 113 -3.06 -5.97 -10.84
N GLN A 114 -2.13 -5.13 -11.30
CA GLN A 114 -2.46 -3.91 -12.05
C GLN A 114 -3.13 -4.24 -13.39
N GLN A 115 -2.64 -5.26 -14.10
CA GLN A 115 -3.23 -5.70 -15.36
C GLN A 115 -4.63 -6.29 -15.16
N GLU A 116 -4.84 -7.11 -14.13
CA GLU A 116 -6.16 -7.68 -13.79
C GLU A 116 -7.20 -6.59 -13.45
N LEU A 117 -6.76 -5.53 -12.73
CA LEU A 117 -7.58 -4.35 -12.43
C LEU A 117 -7.94 -3.56 -13.70
N GLU A 118 -7.00 -3.38 -14.62
CA GLU A 118 -7.24 -2.69 -15.91
C GLU A 118 -8.15 -3.50 -16.84
N GLU A 119 -8.07 -4.84 -16.79
CA GLU A 119 -8.91 -5.75 -17.58
C GLU A 119 -10.32 -5.97 -16.98
N GLY A 120 -10.62 -5.36 -15.83
CA GLY A 120 -11.94 -5.41 -15.18
C GLY A 120 -12.30 -6.80 -14.66
N MET A 121 -11.30 -7.67 -14.46
CA MET A 121 -11.46 -9.01 -13.90
C MET A 121 -11.36 -8.93 -12.38
N VAL A 122 -12.39 -8.40 -11.73
CA VAL A 122 -12.51 -8.50 -10.27
C VAL A 122 -13.32 -9.76 -9.98
N GLU A 123 -12.64 -10.87 -9.73
CA GLU A 123 -13.24 -11.90 -8.89
C GLU A 123 -13.25 -11.33 -7.47
N ASP A 124 -14.44 -11.22 -6.87
CA ASP A 124 -14.60 -10.79 -5.47
C ASP A 124 -13.62 -11.62 -4.61
N GLU A 125 -12.58 -10.97 -4.10
CA GLU A 125 -11.53 -11.62 -3.30
C GLU A 125 -12.18 -12.03 -1.96
N GLU A 126 -12.64 -13.28 -1.91
CA GLU A 126 -12.92 -14.02 -0.69
C GLU A 126 -11.71 -13.84 0.25
N TYR A 127 -11.95 -13.49 1.51
CA TYR A 127 -10.89 -13.29 2.49
C TYR A 127 -10.00 -14.54 2.52
N LEU A 128 -8.75 -14.40 2.08
CA LEU A 128 -7.73 -15.42 2.27
C LEU A 128 -7.45 -15.55 3.77
N GLU A 129 -8.16 -16.46 4.44
CA GLU A 129 -7.58 -17.28 5.51
C GLU A 129 -6.55 -18.26 4.91
N ASP A 130 -5.61 -17.77 4.11
CA ASP A 130 -4.40 -18.54 3.85
C ASP A 130 -3.45 -18.24 5.01
N GLY A 131 -3.62 -19.04 6.07
CA GLY A 131 -2.55 -19.34 7.00
C GLY A 131 -1.33 -19.74 6.17
N VAL A 132 -0.43 -18.79 5.98
CA VAL A 132 0.86 -19.04 5.34
C VAL A 132 1.51 -20.16 6.13
N ASP A 133 1.64 -21.35 5.54
CA ASP A 133 2.33 -22.45 6.17
C ASP A 133 3.83 -22.14 6.18
N LEU A 134 4.25 -21.39 7.21
CA LEU A 134 5.65 -21.08 7.49
C LEU A 134 6.44 -22.34 7.93
N SER A 135 5.81 -23.51 8.07
CA SER A 135 6.51 -24.73 8.49
C SER A 135 7.52 -25.20 7.44
N GLY A 136 7.22 -25.04 6.15
CA GLY A 136 8.10 -25.51 5.06
C GLY A 136 9.38 -24.68 4.87
N THR A 137 9.38 -23.42 5.29
CA THR A 137 10.49 -22.48 5.03
C THR A 137 11.48 -22.37 6.20
N LEU A 138 11.12 -22.90 7.38
CA LEU A 138 11.92 -22.81 8.61
C LEU A 138 12.65 -24.10 8.98
N ILE A 139 12.45 -25.20 8.26
CA ILE A 139 13.16 -26.46 8.49
C ILE A 139 14.43 -26.42 7.65
N ASP A 140 15.52 -25.93 8.24
CA ASP A 140 16.88 -26.10 7.72
C ASP A 140 17.24 -27.61 7.76
N ASP A 141 18.05 -28.08 6.81
CA ASP A 141 18.46 -29.49 6.62
C ASP A 141 19.21 -30.09 7.84
N ASN A 142 19.41 -29.28 8.88
CA ASN A 142 20.13 -29.61 10.11
C ASN A 142 19.23 -29.59 11.37
N THR A 143 17.91 -29.62 11.19
CA THR A 143 16.94 -29.69 12.30
C THR A 143 16.87 -31.12 12.84
N ASP A 144 17.21 -31.33 14.11
CA ASP A 144 17.23 -32.67 14.74
C ASP A 144 15.85 -33.36 14.67
N ASP A 145 15.81 -34.67 14.40
CA ASP A 145 14.59 -35.49 14.29
C ASP A 145 13.64 -35.35 15.50
N ALA A 146 14.19 -35.09 16.69
CA ALA A 146 13.42 -34.88 17.91
C ALA A 146 12.58 -33.60 17.89
N VAL A 147 13.04 -32.57 17.18
CA VAL A 147 12.30 -31.30 17.02
C VAL A 147 11.18 -31.47 16.00
N LEU A 148 11.42 -32.24 14.94
CA LEU A 148 10.39 -32.58 13.95
C LEU A 148 9.24 -33.39 14.58
N GLU A 149 9.55 -34.36 15.44
CA GLU A 149 8.54 -35.16 16.14
C GLU A 149 7.71 -34.32 17.12
N ALA A 150 8.33 -33.35 17.81
CA ALA A 150 7.63 -32.44 18.71
C ALA A 150 6.68 -31.49 17.97
N ILE A 151 7.09 -30.97 16.80
CA ILE A 151 6.24 -30.13 15.95
C ILE A 151 5.05 -30.94 15.39
N ALA A 152 5.30 -32.16 14.93
CA ALA A 152 4.23 -33.05 14.45
C ALA A 152 3.21 -33.39 15.54
N GLN A 153 3.66 -33.60 16.79
CA GLN A 153 2.76 -33.82 17.93
C GLN A 153 1.96 -32.56 18.31
N ALA A 154 2.56 -31.38 18.22
CA ALA A 154 1.86 -30.12 18.48
C ALA A 154 0.76 -29.85 17.44
N ALA A 155 1.06 -30.06 16.15
CA ALA A 155 0.09 -29.91 15.06
C ALA A 155 -1.09 -30.90 15.19
N ALA A 156 -0.82 -32.15 15.57
CA ALA A 156 -1.86 -33.15 15.81
C ALA A 156 -2.78 -32.79 17.00
N ALA A 157 -2.23 -32.18 18.04
CA ALA A 157 -3.01 -31.73 19.19
C ALA A 157 -3.90 -30.52 18.86
N GLU A 158 -3.41 -29.62 18.01
CA GLU A 158 -4.15 -28.43 17.56
C GLU A 158 -5.34 -28.80 16.66
N ALA A 159 -5.15 -29.77 15.75
CA ALA A 159 -6.23 -30.31 14.92
C ALA A 159 -7.35 -31.00 15.72
N THR A 160 -7.03 -31.61 16.86
CA THR A 160 -8.06 -32.20 17.76
C THR A 160 -8.85 -31.16 18.54
N LYS A 161 -8.31 -29.94 18.69
CA LYS A 161 -8.95 -28.86 19.44
C LYS A 161 -9.99 -28.12 18.61
N GLU A 162 -9.76 -27.97 17.30
CA GLU A 162 -10.71 -27.37 16.35
C GLU A 162 -11.97 -28.22 16.13
N GLN A 163 -11.90 -29.54 16.23
CA GLN A 163 -13.07 -30.42 16.05
C GLN A 163 -14.08 -30.41 17.22
N LEU A 164 -13.75 -29.76 18.35
CA LEU A 164 -14.60 -29.70 19.55
C LEU A 164 -15.37 -28.37 19.70
N GLU A 165 -15.13 -27.35 18.85
CA GLU A 165 -15.74 -26.01 18.96
C GLU A 165 -16.73 -25.67 17.81
N ALA A 166 -17.32 -26.65 17.13
CA ALA A 166 -18.49 -26.38 16.30
C ALA A 166 -19.76 -26.29 17.18
N PRO A 167 -20.50 -25.15 17.19
CA PRO A 167 -21.72 -25.05 17.97
C PRO A 167 -22.83 -25.89 17.33
N GLU A 168 -23.42 -26.79 18.12
CA GLU A 168 -24.71 -27.41 17.80
C GLU A 168 -25.74 -26.30 17.58
N ALA A 169 -26.15 -26.11 16.33
CA ALA A 169 -27.35 -25.35 16.01
C ALA A 169 -28.56 -26.17 16.47
N GLU A 170 -29.12 -25.81 17.63
CA GLU A 170 -30.44 -26.27 18.04
C GLU A 170 -31.50 -25.62 17.14
N ASP A 171 -31.95 -26.39 16.15
CA ASP A 171 -33.31 -26.28 15.61
C ASP A 171 -34.28 -26.77 16.70
N GLU A 172 -35.26 -25.95 17.11
CA GLU A 172 -36.58 -26.45 17.54
C GLU A 172 -37.66 -25.34 17.47
N GLU A 173 -38.79 -25.75 16.88
CA GLU A 173 -40.09 -25.13 16.52
C GLU A 173 -40.55 -23.75 17.06
#